data_AF-A0A7Y2HMF4-F1
#
_entry.id   AF-A0A7Y2HMF4-F1
#
_cell.length_a   1.000
_cell.length_b   1.000
_cell.length_c   1.000
_cell.angle_alpha   90.00
_cell.angle_beta   90.00
_cell.angle_gamma   90.00
#
_symmetry.space_group_name_H-M   'P 1'
#
loop_
_entity.id
_entity.type
_entity.pdbx_description
1 polymer ?
#
loop_
_entity_poly.entity_id
_entity_poly.type
_entity_poly.pdbx_seq_one_letter_code
_entity_poly.pdbx_strand_id
1 'polypeptide(L)' 'GAPEHLSAGGLLALEVGDGQAHALAGRIEESGRYRSCSLHRDLSGRTRIVAARTA' A
#
# COMPACT_ATOMS: atom_id res chain seq x y z
N GLY A 1 -8.88 11.47 1.38
CA GLY A 1 -7.77 10.55 1.08
C GLY A 1 -8.17 9.60 -0.02
N ALA A 2 -7.25 8.73 -0.45
CA ALA A 2 -7.54 7.79 -1.54
C ALA A 2 -8.78 6.86 -1.32
N PRO A 3 -9.06 6.33 -0.11
CA PRO A 3 -10.15 5.35 0.07
C PRO A 3 -11.52 5.80 -0.39
N GLU A 4 -11.91 7.05 -0.13
CA GLU A 4 -13.22 7.59 -0.53
C GLU A 4 -13.39 7.79 -2.05
N HIS A 5 -12.32 7.65 -2.82
CA HIS A 5 -12.34 7.74 -4.28
C HIS A 5 -12.20 6.37 -4.97
N LEU A 6 -12.04 5.30 -4.19
CA LEU A 6 -11.91 3.93 -4.69
C LEU A 6 -13.25 3.20 -4.59
N SER A 7 -13.57 2.42 -5.61
CA SER A 7 -14.69 1.46 -5.53
C SER A 7 -14.41 0.38 -4.46
N ALA A 8 -15.45 -0.34 -4.04
CA ALA A 8 -15.29 -1.50 -3.18
C ALA A 8 -14.30 -2.52 -3.79
N GLY A 9 -13.34 -3.01 -3.00
CA GLY A 9 -12.21 -3.82 -3.47
C GLY A 9 -11.16 -3.12 -4.35
N GLY A 10 -11.29 -1.79 -4.55
CA GLY A 10 -10.37 -0.95 -5.31
C GLY A 10 -8.96 -0.91 -4.73
N LEU A 11 -7.98 -0.58 -5.59
CA LEU A 11 -6.55 -0.67 -5.27
C LEU A 11 -5.93 0.72 -5.08
N LEU A 12 -5.24 0.91 -3.96
CA LEU A 12 -4.21 1.93 -3.81
C LEU A 12 -2.85 1.27 -4.03
N ALA A 13 -2.05 1.78 -4.97
CA ALA A 13 -0.67 1.36 -5.17
C ALA A 13 0.23 2.60 -5.16
N LEU A 14 1.18 2.63 -4.22
CA LEU A 14 2.09 3.76 -4.05
C LEU A 14 3.52 3.30 -4.29
N GLU A 15 4.22 4.02 -5.17
CA GLU A 15 5.67 3.89 -5.28
C GLU A 15 6.36 4.50 -4.06
N VAL A 16 7.38 3.80 -3.57
CA VAL A 16 8.18 4.21 -2.42
C VAL A 16 9.67 4.13 -2.74
N GLY A 17 10.43 5.04 -2.12
CA GLY A 17 11.89 4.96 -2.10
C GLY A 17 12.41 3.95 -1.07
N ASP A 18 13.74 3.79 -1.05
CA ASP A 18 14.41 2.86 -0.15
C ASP A 18 14.09 3.17 1.33
N GLY A 19 13.73 2.14 2.09
CA GLY A 19 13.45 2.22 3.53
C GLY A 19 12.05 2.72 3.92
N GLN A 20 11.25 3.28 3.00
CA GLN A 20 9.94 3.87 3.33
C GLN A 20 8.79 2.85 3.40
N ALA A 21 8.95 1.71 2.72
CA ALA A 21 7.88 0.74 2.51
C ALA A 21 7.19 0.25 3.79
N HIS A 22 7.98 -0.16 4.79
CA HIS A 22 7.44 -0.75 6.02
C HIS A 22 6.71 0.30 6.89
N ALA A 23 7.26 1.52 6.99
CA ALA A 23 6.61 2.59 7.73
C ALA A 23 5.27 3.00 7.07
N LEU A 24 5.22 3.04 5.73
CA LEU A 24 3.99 3.33 5.01
C LEU A 24 2.97 2.18 5.15
N ALA A 25 3.41 0.92 5.07
CA ALA A 25 2.54 -0.24 5.28
C ALA A 25 1.90 -0.22 6.67
N GLY A 26 2.68 0.06 7.73
CA GLY A 26 2.16 0.20 9.08
C GLY A 26 1.08 1.29 9.19
N ARG A 27 1.31 2.47 8.58
CA ARG A 27 0.31 3.54 8.55
C ARG A 27 -0.98 3.15 7.81
N ILE A 28 -0.86 2.34 6.75
CA ILE A 28 -2.02 1.82 6.01
C ILE A 28 -2.80 0.84 6.88
N GLU A 29 -2.14 -0.07 7.57
CA GLU A 29 -2.75 -1.05 8.47
C GLU A 29 -3.43 -0.37 9.66
N GLU A 30 -2.74 0.55 10.33
CA GLU A 30 -3.26 1.34 11.45
C GLU A 30 -4.48 2.19 11.07
N SER A 31 -4.62 2.58 9.79
CA SER A 31 -5.77 3.37 9.35
C SER A 31 -7.10 2.60 9.42
N GLY A 32 -7.06 1.26 9.39
CA GLY A 32 -8.26 0.42 9.35
C GLY A 32 -9.15 0.59 8.10
N ARG A 33 -8.70 1.36 7.09
CA ARG A 33 -9.49 1.67 5.89
C ARG A 33 -9.31 0.67 4.74
N TYR A 34 -8.36 -0.25 4.88
CA TYR A 34 -8.00 -1.22 3.86
C TYR A 34 -8.07 -2.63 4.46
N ARG A 35 -8.55 -3.59 3.67
CA ARG A 35 -8.69 -4.99 4.10
C ARG A 35 -7.40 -5.80 3.96
N SER A 36 -6.44 -5.32 3.16
CA SER A 36 -5.18 -6.00 2.91
C SER A 36 -4.09 -4.99 2.54
N CYS A 37 -2.85 -5.27 2.93
CA CYS A 37 -1.65 -4.53 2.56
C CYS A 37 -0.58 -5.52 2.08
N SER A 38 0.13 -5.21 1.00
CA SER A 38 1.23 -6.02 0.46
C SER A 38 2.38 -5.17 -0.04
N LEU A 39 3.60 -5.71 0.11
CA LEU A 39 4.84 -5.11 -0.38
C LEU A 39 5.30 -5.84 -1.64
N HIS A 40 5.62 -5.10 -2.69
CA HIS A 40 6.15 -5.67 -3.92
C HIS A 40 7.56 -5.18 -4.19
N ARG A 41 8.43 -6.13 -4.57
CA ARG A 41 9.80 -5.87 -4.99
C ARG A 41 9.86 -5.64 -6.49
N ASP A 42 10.77 -4.77 -6.91
CA ASP A 42 11.16 -4.64 -8.30
C ASP A 42 12.08 -5.80 -8.74
N LEU A 43 12.50 -5.79 -10.00
CA LEU A 43 13.40 -6.80 -10.58
C LEU A 43 14.82 -6.76 -9.97
N SER A 44 15.19 -5.68 -9.27
CA SER A 44 16.45 -5.58 -8.51
C SER A 44 16.31 -6.11 -7.08
N GLY A 45 15.12 -6.59 -6.69
CA GLY A 45 14.83 -7.11 -5.36
C GLY A 45 14.54 -6.04 -4.31
N ARG A 46 14.46 -4.76 -4.69
CA ARG A 46 14.16 -3.67 -3.77
C ARG A 46 12.65 -3.49 -3.63
N THR A 47 12.15 -3.27 -2.43
CA THR A 47 10.73 -2.97 -2.22
C THR A 47 10.42 -1.60 -2.80
N ARG A 48 9.52 -1.56 -3.78
CA ARG A 48 9.14 -0.32 -4.50
C ARG A 48 7.68 0.01 -4.43
N ILE A 49 6.80 -0.95 -4.19
CA ILE A 49 5.36 -0.70 -4.15
C ILE A 49 4.77 -1.17 -2.83
N VAL A 50 3.96 -0.30 -2.22
CA VAL A 50 3.00 -0.68 -1.18
C VAL A 50 1.61 -0.68 -1.82
N ALA A 51 0.94 -1.82 -1.77
CA ALA A 51 -0.37 -2.02 -2.39
C ALA A 51 -1.41 -2.35 -1.31
N ALA A 52 -2.57 -1.70 -1.36
CA ALA A 52 -3.65 -1.92 -0.42
C ALA A 52 -5.01 -1.94 -1.09
N ARG A 53 -5.92 -2.81 -0.63
CA ARG A 53 -7.28 -2.91 -1.16
C ARG A 53 -8.31 -2.42 -0.17
N THR A 54 -9.28 -1.65 -0.64
CA THR A 54 -10.45 -1.30 0.17
C THR A 54 -11.29 -2.55 0.47
N ALA A 55 -12.11 -2.46 1.51
CA ALA A 55 -13.08 -3.50 1.86
C ALA A 55 -13.95 -3.87 0.65
#